data_AF-A0AAW4BK01-F1
#
_entry.id   AF-A0AAW4BK01-F1
#
_cell.length_a   1.000
_cell.length_b   1.000
_cell.length_c   1.000
_cell.angle_alpha   90.00
_cell.angle_beta   90.00
_cell.angle_gamma   90.00
#
_symmetry.space_group_name_H-M   'P 1'
#
loop_
_entity.id
_entity.type
_entity.pdbx_description
1 polymer ?
#
loop_
_entity_poly.entity_id
_entity_poly.type
_entity_poly.pdbx_seq_one_letter_code
_entity_poly.pdbx_strand_id
1 'polypeptide(L)'
;MNKTERELADKGLFRANNIRYLRFYAAYISAHADIRFTFQSQDKEELQRKIKLALNNQHNDLEPKIEDMNKQALKSLLADRSFAWIDKKEDRIVYFAWSLLRFVSTISDDLDVHKRGFDYALGTLYCKNNLHNEETNPYKKSGLNLLSLSRIEAHELIYEFFDQWQANTLAKDRLMSLLKEKWLYIANELRPDYSWIDPKNKKQNIWIYNYIKSKLEFLPHLTPPISTAQYYNTNIALLDTLFTCRNG
;
A
#
# COMPACT_ATOMS: atom_id res chain seq x y z
N MET A 1 -22.83 -10.51 12.38
CA MET A 1 -23.30 -10.14 11.02
C MET A 1 -24.41 -9.12 11.15
N ASN A 2 -24.16 -7.86 10.78
CA ASN A 2 -25.18 -6.79 10.82
C ASN A 2 -26.23 -7.05 9.70
N LYS A 3 -27.41 -6.42 9.76
CA LYS A 3 -28.51 -6.70 8.82
C LYS A 3 -28.11 -6.43 7.37
N THR A 4 -27.44 -5.31 7.11
CA THR A 4 -27.00 -4.88 5.78
C THR A 4 -25.99 -5.83 5.16
N GLU A 5 -25.05 -6.35 5.95
CA GLU A 5 -24.06 -7.34 5.54
C GLU A 5 -24.71 -8.62 5.03
N ARG A 6 -25.77 -9.11 5.70
CA ARG A 6 -26.49 -10.31 5.24
C ARG A 6 -27.19 -10.05 3.92
N GLU A 7 -27.91 -8.94 3.82
CA GLU A 7 -28.66 -8.60 2.61
C GLU A 7 -27.75 -8.42 1.39
N LEU A 8 -26.54 -7.88 1.57
CA LEU A 8 -25.54 -7.80 0.50
C LEU A 8 -25.01 -9.20 0.13
N ALA A 9 -24.72 -10.04 1.12
CA ALA A 9 -24.29 -11.42 0.88
C ALA A 9 -25.39 -12.25 0.18
N ASP A 10 -26.66 -12.07 0.55
CA ASP A 10 -27.82 -12.72 -0.06
C ASP A 10 -28.02 -12.30 -1.51
N LYS A 11 -27.60 -11.07 -1.86
CA LYS A 11 -27.53 -10.59 -3.27
C LYS A 11 -26.32 -11.15 -4.04
N GLY A 12 -25.45 -11.93 -3.40
CA GLY A 12 -24.30 -12.58 -4.04
C GLY A 12 -22.98 -11.81 -3.94
N LEU A 13 -22.90 -10.68 -3.21
CA LEU A 13 -21.63 -9.99 -2.97
C LEU A 13 -20.75 -10.78 -2.00
N PHE A 14 -19.59 -11.25 -2.45
CA PHE A 14 -18.66 -11.94 -1.55
C PHE A 14 -17.92 -10.95 -0.65
N ARG A 15 -17.57 -11.38 0.57
CA ARG A 15 -16.82 -10.57 1.56
C ARG A 15 -17.45 -9.19 1.78
N ALA A 16 -18.78 -9.11 1.84
CA ALA A 16 -19.54 -7.90 2.12
C ALA A 16 -19.26 -7.26 3.50
N ASN A 17 -18.34 -7.83 4.27
CA ASN A 17 -17.90 -7.37 5.58
C ASN A 17 -16.45 -6.88 5.61
N ASN A 18 -15.71 -7.06 4.52
CA ASN A 18 -14.34 -6.62 4.39
C ASN A 18 -14.32 -5.25 3.71
N ILE A 19 -13.76 -4.25 4.41
CA ILE A 19 -13.72 -2.86 3.97
C ILE A 19 -13.03 -2.70 2.60
N ARG A 20 -11.99 -3.50 2.31
CA ARG A 20 -11.25 -3.44 1.05
C ARG A 20 -12.12 -3.83 -0.14
N TYR A 21 -12.90 -4.90 0.03
CA TYR A 21 -13.87 -5.34 -0.97
C TYR A 21 -15.00 -4.33 -1.15
N LEU A 22 -15.53 -3.78 -0.05
CA LEU A 22 -16.55 -2.74 -0.11
C LEU A 22 -16.07 -1.48 -0.85
N ARG A 23 -14.83 -1.02 -0.59
CA ARG A 23 -14.22 0.09 -1.33
C ARG A 23 -14.08 -0.23 -2.82
N PHE A 24 -13.66 -1.44 -3.16
CA PHE A 24 -13.58 -1.88 -4.56
C PHE A 24 -14.95 -1.88 -5.25
N TYR A 25 -15.97 -2.47 -4.61
CA TYR A 25 -17.33 -2.52 -5.17
C TYR A 25 -17.91 -1.13 -5.36
N ALA A 26 -17.73 -0.25 -4.38
CA ALA A 26 -18.14 1.13 -4.47
C ALA A 26 -17.50 1.85 -5.67
N ALA A 27 -16.18 1.70 -5.85
CA ALA A 27 -15.47 2.28 -7.00
C ALA A 27 -15.92 1.67 -8.35
N TYR A 28 -16.11 0.35 -8.39
CA TYR A 28 -16.59 -0.36 -9.58
C TYR A 28 -17.99 0.14 -9.98
N ILE A 29 -18.91 0.24 -9.03
CA ILE A 29 -20.27 0.76 -9.26
C ILE A 29 -20.20 2.21 -9.75
N SER A 30 -19.41 3.08 -9.13
CA SER A 30 -19.24 4.47 -9.58
C SER A 30 -18.74 4.59 -11.02
N ALA A 31 -17.84 3.71 -11.45
CA ALA A 31 -17.27 3.75 -12.78
C ALA A 31 -18.22 3.22 -13.88
N HIS A 32 -19.21 2.38 -13.51
CA HIS A 32 -20.08 1.67 -14.45
C HIS A 32 -21.57 2.01 -14.32
N ALA A 33 -21.95 2.90 -13.40
CA ALA A 33 -23.33 3.37 -13.25
C ALA A 33 -23.47 4.81 -13.75
N ASP A 34 -24.59 5.11 -14.43
CA ASP A 34 -24.98 6.47 -14.85
C ASP A 34 -25.26 7.43 -13.68
N ILE A 35 -25.20 6.94 -12.44
CA ILE A 35 -25.48 7.72 -11.25
C ILE A 35 -24.16 8.17 -10.63
N ARG A 36 -23.95 9.50 -10.56
CA ARG A 36 -22.85 10.15 -9.81
C ARG A 36 -23.01 9.94 -8.30
N PHE A 37 -22.90 8.71 -7.83
CA PHE A 37 -22.70 8.44 -6.41
C PHE A 37 -21.22 8.68 -6.08
N THR A 38 -20.97 9.63 -5.19
CA THR A 38 -19.65 9.81 -4.57
C THR A 38 -19.53 8.83 -3.39
N PHE A 39 -18.77 7.76 -3.60
CA PHE A 39 -18.47 6.77 -2.55
C PHE A 39 -17.19 7.11 -1.77
N GLN A 40 -16.94 8.39 -1.47
CA GLN A 40 -15.89 8.75 -0.52
C GLN A 40 -16.40 8.49 0.90
N SER A 41 -16.21 7.27 1.39
CA SER A 41 -16.41 6.92 2.80
C SER A 41 -15.36 5.90 3.22
N GLN A 42 -14.73 6.15 4.36
CA GLN A 42 -13.86 5.19 5.03
C GLN A 42 -14.63 4.28 6.00
N ASP A 43 -15.89 4.61 6.27
CA ASP A 43 -16.74 3.84 7.17
C ASP A 43 -17.39 2.65 6.48
N LYS A 44 -17.29 1.48 7.12
CA LYS A 44 -17.76 0.21 6.59
C LYS A 44 -19.28 0.17 6.43
N GLU A 45 -20.01 0.65 7.42
CA GLU A 45 -21.46 0.57 7.47
C GLU A 45 -22.08 1.52 6.44
N GLU A 46 -21.49 2.70 6.28
CA GLU A 46 -21.85 3.65 5.26
C GLU A 46 -21.57 3.12 3.84
N LEU A 47 -20.43 2.46 3.61
CA LEU A 47 -20.16 1.80 2.33
C LEU A 47 -21.18 0.71 2.03
N GLN A 48 -21.48 -0.15 3.01
CA GLN A 48 -22.52 -1.18 2.87
C GLN A 48 -23.88 -0.57 2.51
N ARG A 49 -24.27 0.52 3.19
CA ARG A 49 -25.53 1.22 2.94
C ARG A 49 -25.59 1.81 1.53
N LYS A 50 -24.53 2.51 1.10
CA LYS A 50 -24.45 3.12 -0.24
C LYS A 50 -24.47 2.06 -1.34
N ILE A 51 -23.74 0.95 -1.18
CA ILE A 51 -23.71 -0.16 -2.15
C ILE A 51 -25.10 -0.79 -2.25
N LYS A 52 -25.75 -1.07 -1.11
CA LYS A 52 -27.11 -1.62 -1.08
C LYS A 52 -28.09 -0.73 -1.84
N LEU A 53 -28.04 0.58 -1.60
CA LEU A 53 -28.90 1.54 -2.30
C LEU A 53 -28.66 1.52 -3.81
N ALA A 54 -27.40 1.52 -4.24
CA ALA A 54 -27.05 1.48 -5.66
C ALA A 54 -27.53 0.20 -6.34
N LEU A 55 -27.37 -0.96 -5.70
CA LEU A 55 -27.85 -2.25 -6.24
C LEU A 55 -29.38 -2.32 -6.29
N ASN A 56 -30.09 -1.75 -5.32
CA ASN A 56 -31.56 -1.74 -5.31
C ASN A 56 -32.17 -0.82 -6.38
N ASN A 57 -31.42 0.20 -6.82
CA ASN A 57 -31.87 1.13 -7.87
C ASN A 57 -31.62 0.59 -9.29
N GLN A 58 -30.98 -0.57 -9.45
CA GLN A 58 -30.82 -1.21 -10.75
C GLN A 58 -32.01 -2.12 -11.05
N HIS A 59 -32.74 -1.83 -12.11
CA HIS A 59 -33.99 -2.51 -12.43
C HIS A 59 -33.83 -3.81 -13.26
N ASN A 60 -32.69 -4.05 -13.92
CA ASN A 60 -32.45 -5.24 -14.77
C ASN A 60 -31.01 -5.83 -14.62
N ASP A 61 -30.91 -7.16 -14.76
CA ASP A 61 -29.68 -7.99 -14.83
C ASP A 61 -28.63 -7.70 -13.75
N LEU A 62 -29.02 -7.80 -12.48
CA LEU A 62 -28.13 -7.59 -11.34
C LEU A 62 -27.14 -8.75 -11.13
N GLU A 63 -27.60 -9.99 -11.31
CA GLU A 63 -26.79 -11.19 -11.03
C GLU A 63 -25.52 -11.26 -11.88
N PRO A 64 -25.57 -11.12 -13.24
CA PRO A 64 -24.36 -11.12 -14.05
C PRO A 64 -23.39 -9.99 -13.71
N LYS A 65 -23.91 -8.82 -13.31
CA LYS A 65 -23.09 -7.68 -12.88
C LYS A 65 -22.40 -7.93 -11.54
N ILE A 66 -23.10 -8.54 -10.60
CA ILE A 66 -22.52 -8.92 -9.31
C ILE A 66 -21.45 -10.00 -9.52
N GLU A 67 -21.70 -10.98 -10.38
CA GLU A 67 -20.73 -12.01 -10.72
C GLU A 67 -19.46 -11.40 -11.36
N ASP A 68 -19.60 -10.49 -12.35
CA ASP A 68 -18.45 -9.81 -12.93
C ASP A 68 -17.71 -8.96 -11.90
N MET A 69 -18.41 -8.13 -11.15
CA MET A 69 -17.81 -7.30 -10.09
C MET A 69 -17.04 -8.15 -9.07
N ASN A 70 -17.59 -9.31 -8.70
CA ASN A 70 -16.92 -10.25 -7.83
C ASN A 70 -15.62 -10.81 -8.47
N LYS A 71 -15.71 -11.23 -9.73
CA LYS A 71 -14.57 -11.74 -10.50
C LYS A 71 -13.47 -10.69 -10.66
N GLN A 72 -13.83 -9.43 -10.92
CA GLN A 72 -12.88 -8.33 -11.03
C GLN A 72 -12.22 -8.03 -9.68
N ALA A 73 -12.95 -8.09 -8.57
CA ALA A 73 -12.37 -7.94 -7.24
C ALA A 73 -11.31 -9.02 -6.95
N LEU A 74 -11.56 -10.28 -7.31
CA LEU A 74 -10.58 -11.37 -7.14
C LEU A 74 -9.34 -11.24 -8.05
N LYS A 75 -9.51 -10.63 -9.24
CA LYS A 75 -8.41 -10.34 -10.19
C LYS A 75 -7.59 -9.11 -9.84
N SER A 76 -8.10 -8.27 -8.93
CA SER A 76 -7.51 -6.97 -8.60
C SER A 76 -6.96 -6.92 -7.18
N LEU A 77 -7.64 -7.53 -6.20
CA LEU A 77 -7.28 -7.42 -4.78
C LEU A 77 -6.42 -8.60 -4.33
N LEU A 78 -5.33 -8.30 -3.63
CA LEU A 78 -4.57 -9.28 -2.89
C LEU A 78 -5.38 -9.81 -1.68
N ALA A 79 -5.33 -11.12 -1.45
CA ALA A 79 -5.94 -11.71 -0.27
C ALA A 79 -5.25 -11.24 1.03
N ASP A 80 -5.99 -11.10 2.13
CA ASP A 80 -5.43 -10.63 3.41
C ASP A 80 -4.24 -11.48 3.90
N ARG A 81 -4.25 -12.80 3.59
CA ARG A 81 -3.14 -13.71 3.89
C ARG A 81 -1.81 -13.30 3.23
N SER A 82 -1.85 -12.59 2.10
CA SER A 82 -0.64 -12.12 1.42
C SER A 82 0.10 -11.05 2.24
N PHE A 83 -0.59 -10.38 3.16
CA PHE A 83 -0.03 -9.36 4.06
C PHE A 83 0.38 -9.92 5.42
N ALA A 84 0.12 -11.20 5.72
CA ALA A 84 0.30 -11.78 7.05
C ALA A 84 1.75 -11.78 7.56
N TRP A 85 2.73 -11.60 6.66
CA TRP A 85 4.14 -11.48 7.05
C TRP A 85 4.50 -10.09 7.58
N ILE A 86 3.67 -9.07 7.35
CA ILE A 86 3.85 -7.72 7.87
C ILE A 86 3.15 -7.63 9.23
N ASP A 87 3.89 -7.84 10.32
CA ASP A 87 3.31 -7.69 11.65
C ASP A 87 3.00 -6.22 11.95
N LYS A 88 1.71 -5.89 11.99
CA LYS A 88 1.19 -4.56 12.32
C LYS A 88 1.58 -4.04 13.73
N LYS A 89 2.21 -4.86 14.57
CA LYS A 89 2.73 -4.48 15.89
C LYS A 89 4.22 -4.15 15.86
N GLU A 90 4.94 -4.54 14.82
CA GLU A 90 6.37 -4.27 14.68
C GLU A 90 6.58 -3.03 13.80
N ASP A 91 7.14 -1.97 14.37
CA ASP A 91 7.34 -0.71 13.64
C ASP A 91 8.29 -0.89 12.45
N ARG A 92 9.41 -1.61 12.66
CA ARG A 92 10.50 -1.75 11.68
C ARG A 92 10.02 -2.36 10.37
N ILE A 93 9.30 -3.48 10.41
CA ILE A 93 8.79 -4.15 9.21
C ILE A 93 7.74 -3.33 8.47
N VAL A 94 6.87 -2.63 9.20
CA VAL A 94 5.83 -1.77 8.61
C VAL A 94 6.49 -0.61 7.87
N TYR A 95 7.43 0.10 8.52
CA TYR A 95 8.12 1.20 7.88
C TYR A 95 9.04 0.73 6.75
N PHE A 96 9.67 -0.44 6.87
CA PHE A 96 10.43 -1.05 5.78
C PHE A 96 9.54 -1.29 4.55
N ALA A 97 8.44 -2.03 4.71
CA ALA A 97 7.54 -2.34 3.61
C ALA A 97 6.97 -1.06 2.98
N TRP A 98 6.58 -0.10 3.81
CA TRP A 98 6.07 1.18 3.36
C TRP A 98 7.11 2.01 2.58
N SER A 99 8.32 2.18 3.12
CA SER A 99 9.41 2.91 2.46
C SER A 99 9.84 2.26 1.15
N LEU A 100 9.89 0.94 1.12
CA LEU A 100 10.29 0.19 -0.06
C LEU A 100 9.23 0.26 -1.15
N LEU A 101 7.96 0.14 -0.79
CA LEU A 101 6.85 0.35 -1.72
C LEU A 101 6.91 1.73 -2.36
N ARG A 102 7.13 2.79 -1.58
CA ARG A 102 7.30 4.16 -2.09
C ARG A 102 8.46 4.31 -3.08
N PHE A 103 9.54 3.56 -2.87
CA PHE A 103 10.69 3.56 -3.76
C PHE A 103 10.35 2.86 -5.09
N VAL A 104 9.75 1.66 -5.02
CA VAL A 104 9.51 0.80 -6.19
C VAL A 104 8.18 1.11 -6.92
N SER A 105 7.20 1.68 -6.24
CA SER A 105 5.87 2.03 -6.78
C SER A 105 5.91 3.07 -7.88
N THR A 106 7.02 3.79 -7.97
CA THR A 106 7.20 4.71 -9.06
C THR A 106 7.38 3.88 -10.34
N ILE A 107 8.17 2.81 -10.33
CA ILE A 107 8.45 1.93 -11.47
C ILE A 107 7.12 1.35 -12.02
N SER A 108 6.82 1.64 -13.29
CA SER A 108 5.56 1.48 -14.02
C SER A 108 4.78 0.15 -13.85
N ASP A 109 3.55 0.12 -14.37
CA ASP A 109 2.63 -1.04 -14.42
C ASP A 109 3.25 -2.36 -14.91
N ASP A 110 4.28 -2.30 -15.76
CA ASP A 110 5.09 -3.44 -16.20
C ASP A 110 6.34 -3.64 -15.34
N LEU A 111 6.14 -3.87 -14.03
CA LEU A 111 7.20 -4.33 -13.15
C LEU A 111 7.79 -5.64 -13.70
N ASP A 112 8.87 -5.56 -14.48
CA ASP A 112 9.76 -6.69 -14.75
C ASP A 112 10.58 -6.92 -13.47
N VAL A 113 9.89 -7.57 -12.53
CA VAL A 113 10.30 -7.84 -11.15
C VAL A 113 11.66 -8.57 -11.09
N HIS A 114 12.04 -9.26 -12.18
CA HIS A 114 13.22 -10.10 -12.24
C HIS A 114 14.52 -9.35 -12.61
N LYS A 115 14.45 -8.12 -13.12
CA LYS A 115 15.67 -7.38 -13.56
C LYS A 115 15.82 -5.96 -13.04
N ARG A 116 14.73 -5.25 -12.71
CA ARG A 116 14.78 -3.78 -12.63
C ARG A 116 14.09 -3.14 -11.43
N GLY A 117 13.15 -3.83 -10.77
CA GLY A 117 12.30 -3.24 -9.74
C GLY A 117 13.01 -2.74 -8.48
N PHE A 118 14.23 -3.23 -8.20
CA PHE A 118 15.00 -2.91 -6.99
C PHE A 118 16.43 -2.46 -7.31
N ASP A 119 16.71 -2.16 -8.59
CA ASP A 119 17.96 -1.52 -8.98
C ASP A 119 17.99 -0.09 -8.43
N TYR A 120 19.03 0.23 -7.68
CA TYR A 120 19.14 1.53 -7.01
C TYR A 120 19.12 2.70 -8.01
N ALA A 121 19.87 2.58 -9.11
CA ALA A 121 20.04 3.64 -10.08
C ALA A 121 18.74 3.89 -10.85
N LEU A 122 18.07 2.82 -11.28
CA LEU A 122 16.79 2.90 -11.96
C LEU A 122 15.69 3.41 -11.04
N GLY A 123 15.59 2.88 -9.81
CA GLY A 123 14.59 3.32 -8.84
C GLY A 123 14.75 4.81 -8.50
N THR A 124 15.99 5.28 -8.34
CA THR A 124 16.30 6.70 -8.11
C THR A 124 15.94 7.56 -9.31
N LEU A 125 16.37 7.17 -10.52
CA LEU A 125 16.08 7.91 -11.76
C LEU A 125 14.57 8.02 -11.99
N TYR A 126 13.84 6.93 -11.80
CA TYR A 126 12.40 6.91 -11.99
C TYR A 126 11.71 7.78 -10.94
N CYS A 127 12.07 7.64 -9.65
CA CYS A 127 11.55 8.49 -8.58
C CYS A 127 11.70 9.97 -8.92
N LYS A 128 12.91 10.38 -9.33
CA LYS A 128 13.21 11.76 -9.72
C LYS A 128 12.30 12.29 -10.84
N ASN A 129 11.96 11.43 -11.81
CA ASN A 129 11.20 11.83 -12.99
C ASN A 129 9.68 11.77 -12.78
N ASN A 130 9.18 10.94 -11.87
CA ASN A 130 7.75 10.63 -11.77
C ASN A 130 7.13 10.93 -10.40
N LEU A 131 7.91 11.38 -9.41
CA LEU A 131 7.38 11.63 -8.07
C LEU A 131 6.14 12.54 -8.05
N HIS A 132 6.22 13.62 -8.82
CA HIS A 132 5.18 14.64 -8.89
C HIS A 132 4.17 14.39 -10.01
N ASN A 133 4.31 13.29 -10.74
CA ASN A 133 3.44 12.98 -11.84
C ASN A 133 2.12 12.38 -11.30
N GLU A 134 1.03 13.11 -11.48
CA GLU A 134 -0.30 12.71 -11.01
C GLU A 134 -0.90 11.56 -11.83
N GLU A 135 -0.39 11.30 -13.03
CA GLU A 135 -0.87 10.26 -13.93
C GLU A 135 -0.18 8.91 -13.68
N THR A 136 1.11 8.94 -13.33
CA THR A 136 1.94 7.72 -13.23
C THR A 136 2.26 7.29 -11.80
N ASN A 137 2.21 8.19 -10.80
CA ASN A 137 2.48 7.82 -9.42
C ASN A 137 1.21 7.29 -8.73
N PRO A 138 1.15 6.01 -8.30
CA PRO A 138 -0.05 5.43 -7.70
C PRO A 138 -0.53 6.17 -6.45
N TYR A 139 0.39 6.70 -5.63
CA TYR A 139 0.02 7.47 -4.44
C TYR A 139 -0.65 8.80 -4.80
N LYS A 140 -0.19 9.46 -5.88
CA LYS A 140 -0.76 10.73 -6.34
C LYS A 140 -2.09 10.51 -7.07
N LYS A 141 -2.11 9.58 -8.03
CA LYS A 141 -3.29 9.22 -8.82
C LYS A 141 -4.48 8.88 -7.93
N SER A 142 -4.21 8.27 -6.79
CA SER A 142 -5.25 7.80 -5.89
C SER A 142 -5.43 8.67 -4.63
N GLY A 143 -4.75 9.81 -4.55
CA GLY A 143 -4.88 10.75 -3.43
C GLY A 143 -4.47 10.16 -2.08
N LEU A 144 -3.62 9.14 -2.08
CA LEU A 144 -3.14 8.50 -0.86
C LEU A 144 -2.27 9.44 -0.04
N ASN A 145 -2.34 9.29 1.28
CA ASN A 145 -1.49 10.09 2.14
C ASN A 145 -0.02 9.71 1.90
N LEU A 146 0.75 10.69 1.43
CA LEU A 146 2.20 10.58 1.27
C LEU A 146 2.93 10.65 2.61
N LEU A 147 2.23 11.00 3.69
CA LEU A 147 2.78 11.40 4.97
C LEU A 147 2.13 10.65 6.12
N SER A 148 2.44 9.35 6.28
CA SER A 148 1.96 8.58 7.42
C SER A 148 2.48 9.18 8.73
N LEU A 149 1.58 9.54 9.63
CA LEU A 149 1.88 10.09 10.95
C LEU A 149 1.96 9.01 12.03
N SER A 150 1.79 7.73 11.69
CA SER A 150 1.88 6.61 12.63
C SER A 150 2.15 5.27 11.94
N ARG A 151 2.55 4.25 12.73
CA ARG A 151 2.65 2.86 12.26
C ARG A 151 1.31 2.36 11.72
N ILE A 152 0.22 2.67 12.41
CA ILE A 152 -1.12 2.20 12.04
C ILE A 152 -1.48 2.71 10.64
N GLU A 153 -1.26 4.00 10.42
CA GLU A 153 -1.51 4.64 9.12
C GLU A 153 -0.56 4.11 8.03
N ALA A 154 0.74 3.94 8.34
CA ALA A 154 1.68 3.35 7.38
C ALA A 154 1.26 1.93 6.98
N HIS A 155 0.80 1.12 7.93
CA HIS A 155 0.29 -0.21 7.66
C HIS A 155 -0.97 -0.19 6.79
N GLU A 156 -1.93 0.72 7.05
CA GLU A 156 -3.12 0.86 6.21
C GLU A 156 -2.77 1.28 4.77
N LEU A 157 -1.84 2.23 4.62
CA LEU A 157 -1.42 2.71 3.30
C LEU A 157 -0.71 1.62 2.46
N ILE A 158 -0.12 0.59 3.08
CA ILE A 158 0.39 -0.59 2.37
C ILE A 158 -0.76 -1.33 1.67
N TYR A 159 -1.89 -1.55 2.37
CA TYR A 159 -3.06 -2.19 1.75
C TYR A 159 -3.62 -1.31 0.64
N GLU A 160 -3.78 -0.02 0.90
CA GLU A 160 -4.37 0.91 -0.06
C GLU A 160 -3.53 1.03 -1.33
N PHE A 161 -2.19 1.01 -1.22
CA PHE A 161 -1.30 0.94 -2.37
C PHE A 161 -1.63 -0.27 -3.26
N PHE A 162 -1.66 -1.47 -2.69
CA PHE A 162 -1.96 -2.68 -3.45
C PHE A 162 -3.39 -2.71 -3.98
N ASP A 163 -4.36 -2.12 -3.27
CA ASP A 163 -5.76 -2.08 -3.71
C ASP A 163 -5.96 -1.14 -4.90
N GLN A 164 -5.23 -0.04 -4.96
CA GLN A 164 -5.38 0.99 -5.97
C GLN A 164 -4.43 0.84 -7.16
N TRP A 165 -3.32 0.13 -6.98
CA TRP A 165 -2.40 -0.15 -8.08
C TRP A 165 -3.11 -0.94 -9.20
N GLN A 166 -3.13 -0.41 -10.41
CA GLN A 166 -3.89 -0.95 -11.56
C GLN A 166 -3.20 -2.16 -12.23
N ALA A 167 -2.47 -2.95 -11.45
CA ALA A 167 -1.89 -4.22 -11.89
C ALA A 167 -2.80 -5.40 -11.54
N ASN A 168 -2.64 -6.51 -12.26
CA ASN A 168 -3.33 -7.77 -11.94
C ASN A 168 -2.78 -8.42 -10.66
N THR A 169 -3.54 -9.34 -10.05
CA THR A 169 -3.13 -10.06 -8.83
C THR A 169 -1.76 -10.74 -8.95
N LEU A 170 -1.40 -11.28 -10.12
CA LEU A 170 -0.12 -11.96 -10.33
C LEU A 170 1.07 -11.00 -10.15
N ALA A 171 1.01 -9.80 -10.74
CA ALA A 171 2.04 -8.78 -10.57
C ALA A 171 2.12 -8.30 -9.12
N LYS A 172 0.97 -8.12 -8.46
CA LYS A 172 0.89 -7.76 -7.05
C LYS A 172 1.50 -8.83 -6.14
N ASP A 173 1.19 -10.10 -6.38
CA ASP A 173 1.73 -11.24 -5.60
C ASP A 173 3.25 -11.35 -5.79
N ARG A 174 3.77 -11.08 -6.99
CA ARG A 174 5.23 -11.05 -7.24
C ARG A 174 5.91 -9.93 -6.45
N LEU A 175 5.36 -8.71 -6.50
CA LEU A 175 5.90 -7.59 -5.71
C LEU A 175 5.86 -7.90 -4.21
N MET A 176 4.72 -8.41 -3.71
CA MET A 176 4.57 -8.81 -2.31
C MET A 176 5.58 -9.88 -1.88
N SER A 177 5.78 -10.89 -2.73
CA SER A 177 6.74 -11.97 -2.47
C SER A 177 8.17 -11.43 -2.41
N LEU A 178 8.52 -10.50 -3.31
CA LEU A 178 9.85 -9.91 -3.32
C LEU A 178 10.09 -9.01 -2.10
N LEU A 179 9.11 -8.21 -1.68
CA LEU A 179 9.20 -7.44 -0.43
C LEU A 179 9.45 -8.37 0.77
N LYS A 180 8.72 -9.48 0.84
CA LYS A 180 8.88 -10.49 1.88
C LYS A 180 10.26 -11.12 1.85
N GLU A 181 10.75 -11.51 0.68
CA GLU A 181 12.09 -12.08 0.49
C GLU A 181 13.17 -11.11 0.99
N LYS A 182 13.13 -9.85 0.56
CA LYS A 182 14.07 -8.82 1.00
C LYS A 182 14.03 -8.58 2.50
N TRP A 183 12.84 -8.55 3.09
CA TRP A 183 12.70 -8.45 4.54
C TRP A 183 13.33 -9.65 5.25
N LEU A 184 13.03 -10.88 4.81
CA LEU A 184 13.57 -12.09 5.41
C LEU A 184 15.10 -12.14 5.32
N TYR A 185 15.68 -11.70 4.20
CA TYR A 185 17.13 -11.55 4.06
C TYR A 185 17.70 -10.60 5.13
N ILE A 186 17.10 -9.41 5.30
CA ILE A 186 17.56 -8.44 6.31
C ILE A 186 17.41 -9.00 7.73
N ALA A 187 16.23 -9.52 8.06
CA ALA A 187 15.85 -9.92 9.40
C ALA A 187 16.55 -11.21 9.86
N ASN A 188 16.80 -12.14 8.94
CA ASN A 188 17.31 -13.47 9.29
C ASN A 188 18.77 -13.69 8.89
N GLU A 189 19.21 -13.15 7.75
CA GLU A 189 20.55 -13.42 7.22
C GLU A 189 21.52 -12.29 7.56
N LEU A 190 21.21 -11.05 7.14
CA LEU A 190 22.11 -9.92 7.32
C LEU A 190 22.20 -9.48 8.79
N ARG A 191 21.05 -9.40 9.49
CA ARG A 191 20.92 -9.00 10.90
C ARG A 191 21.79 -7.79 11.26
N PRO A 192 21.61 -6.64 10.59
CA PRO A 192 22.45 -5.47 10.84
C PRO A 192 22.34 -5.01 12.29
N ASP A 193 23.48 -4.71 12.90
CA ASP A 193 23.53 -4.15 14.25
C ASP A 193 23.30 -2.63 14.21
N TYR A 194 22.22 -2.21 14.85
CA TYR A 194 21.85 -0.80 15.00
C TYR A 194 21.95 -0.32 16.46
N SER A 195 22.68 -1.04 17.31
CA SER A 195 22.91 -0.69 18.72
C SER A 195 23.53 0.69 18.92
N TRP A 196 24.24 1.20 17.90
CA TRP A 196 24.83 2.54 17.89
C TRP A 196 23.80 3.67 17.76
N ILE A 197 22.55 3.37 17.39
CA ILE A 197 21.45 4.34 17.30
C ILE A 197 20.60 4.24 18.56
N ASP A 198 20.64 5.25 19.43
CA ASP A 198 19.81 5.30 20.63
C ASP A 198 18.37 5.73 20.26
N PRO A 199 17.34 4.90 20.48
CA PRO A 199 15.95 5.22 20.17
C PRO A 199 15.39 6.41 20.96
N LYS A 200 16.02 6.81 22.07
CA LYS A 200 15.61 7.95 22.90
C LYS A 200 16.36 9.23 22.55
N ASN A 201 17.47 9.15 21.81
CA ASN A 201 18.28 10.30 21.48
C ASN A 201 17.73 11.06 20.26
N LYS A 202 16.88 12.07 20.52
CA LYS A 202 16.28 12.90 19.46
C LYS A 202 17.30 13.58 18.56
N LYS A 203 18.40 14.11 19.12
CA LYS A 203 19.43 14.83 18.37
C LYS A 203 20.16 13.90 17.39
N GLN A 204 20.55 12.71 17.87
CA GLN A 204 21.18 11.70 17.04
C GLN A 204 20.25 11.25 15.92
N ASN A 205 19.00 10.94 16.23
CA ASN A 205 18.03 10.45 15.26
C ASN A 205 17.70 11.47 14.16
N ILE A 206 17.57 12.76 14.52
CA ILE A 206 17.42 13.85 13.53
C ILE A 206 18.68 13.98 12.68
N TRP A 207 19.87 13.92 13.29
CA TRP A 207 21.13 13.99 12.57
C TRP A 207 21.29 12.84 11.57
N ILE A 208 21.02 11.59 11.97
CA ILE A 208 21.05 10.43 11.08
C ILE A 208 20.09 10.64 9.92
N TYR A 209 18.84 11.01 10.20
CA TYR A 209 17.84 11.23 9.15
C TYR A 209 18.30 12.27 8.13
N ASN A 210 18.80 13.42 8.61
CA ASN A 210 19.32 14.48 7.75
C ASN A 210 20.57 14.04 6.98
N TYR A 211 21.43 13.23 7.61
CA TYR A 211 22.61 12.67 6.95
C TYR A 211 22.21 11.73 5.82
N ILE A 212 21.36 10.74 6.08
CA ILE A 212 20.87 9.82 5.05
C ILE A 212 20.17 10.63 3.94
N LYS A 213 19.32 11.61 4.29
CA LYS A 213 18.65 12.49 3.33
C LYS A 213 19.62 13.28 2.47
N SER A 214 20.76 13.72 3.03
CA SER A 214 21.80 14.42 2.28
C SER A 214 22.57 13.52 1.30
N LYS A 215 22.50 12.19 1.49
CA LYS A 215 23.23 11.22 0.69
C LYS A 215 22.37 10.49 -0.33
N LEU A 216 21.06 10.36 -0.10
CA LEU A 216 20.18 9.64 -1.00
C LEU A 216 19.28 10.61 -1.76
N GLU A 217 19.40 10.59 -3.09
CA GLU A 217 18.61 11.45 -3.98
C GLU A 217 17.11 11.12 -3.98
N PHE A 218 16.73 9.88 -3.63
CA PHE A 218 15.33 9.45 -3.53
C PHE A 218 14.68 9.76 -2.16
N LEU A 219 15.45 10.23 -1.17
CA LEU A 219 14.91 10.50 0.17
C LEU A 219 13.98 11.72 0.35
N PRO A 220 13.91 12.75 -0.53
CA PRO A 220 12.85 13.75 -0.39
C PRO A 220 11.44 13.15 -0.53
N HIS A 221 11.35 11.87 -0.88
CA HIS A 221 10.13 11.09 -1.06
C HIS A 221 9.75 10.28 0.18
N LEU A 222 10.36 10.51 1.35
CA LEU A 222 9.88 9.98 2.63
C LEU A 222 9.37 11.09 3.52
N THR A 223 8.33 10.77 4.27
CA THR A 223 7.71 11.66 5.25
C THR A 223 8.74 12.07 6.30
N PRO A 224 8.94 13.38 6.54
CA PRO A 224 9.72 13.83 7.67
C PRO A 224 9.11 13.27 8.96
N PRO A 225 9.84 12.48 9.75
CA PRO A 225 9.33 11.96 11.01
C PRO A 225 8.98 13.12 11.96
N ILE A 226 7.88 13.01 12.70
CA ILE A 226 7.43 14.06 13.63
C ILE A 226 7.79 13.75 15.09
N SER A 227 8.04 12.48 15.43
CA SER A 227 8.46 12.05 16.77
C SER A 227 9.82 11.35 16.76
N THR A 228 10.50 11.31 17.91
CA THR A 228 11.79 10.61 18.04
C THR A 228 11.68 9.13 17.69
N ALA A 229 10.62 8.45 18.14
CA ALA A 229 10.40 7.03 17.84
C ALA A 229 10.20 6.79 16.34
N GLN A 230 9.52 7.70 15.64
CA GLN A 230 9.41 7.62 14.19
C GLN A 230 10.76 7.87 13.52
N TYR A 231 11.54 8.86 13.96
CA TYR A 231 12.87 9.06 13.41
C TYR A 231 13.71 7.79 13.53
N TYR A 232 13.71 7.16 14.70
CA TYR A 232 14.41 5.90 14.93
C TYR A 232 13.96 4.84 13.92
N ASN A 233 12.68 4.49 13.92
CA ASN A 233 12.20 3.40 13.06
C ASN A 233 12.35 3.70 11.56
N THR A 234 12.16 4.95 11.14
CA THR A 234 12.39 5.38 9.76
C THR A 234 13.86 5.29 9.38
N ASN A 235 14.79 5.69 10.26
CA ASN A 235 16.22 5.56 10.02
C ASN A 235 16.62 4.09 9.84
N ILE A 236 16.11 3.20 10.69
CA ILE A 236 16.36 1.76 10.59
C ILE A 236 15.82 1.20 9.27
N ALA A 237 14.56 1.49 8.94
CA ALA A 237 13.93 1.06 7.68
C ALA A 237 14.66 1.58 6.43
N LEU A 238 15.21 2.79 6.49
CA LEU A 238 16.02 3.39 5.43
C LEU A 238 17.34 2.66 5.23
N LEU A 239 18.04 2.36 6.32
CA LEU A 239 19.29 1.60 6.27
C LEU A 239 19.03 0.18 5.76
N ASP A 240 17.96 -0.47 6.22
CA ASP A 240 17.50 -1.75 5.70
C ASP A 240 17.23 -1.69 4.18
N THR A 241 16.50 -0.68 3.72
CA THR A 241 16.23 -0.46 2.29
C THR A 241 17.53 -0.36 1.49
N LEU A 242 18.53 0.38 1.98
CA LEU A 242 19.82 0.49 1.30
C LEU A 242 20.55 -0.85 1.15
N PHE A 243 20.46 -1.75 2.14
CA PHE A 243 21.04 -3.08 2.02
C PHE A 243 20.35 -3.92 0.94
N THR A 244 19.06 -3.70 0.68
CA THR A 244 18.33 -4.44 -0.37
C THR A 244 18.70 -4.02 -1.78
N CYS A 245 19.14 -2.77 -1.97
CA CYS A 245 19.50 -2.19 -3.26
C CYS A 245 20.99 -2.35 -3.61
N ARG A 246 21.83 -2.87 -2.70
CA ARG A 246 23.29 -2.99 -2.88
C ARG A 246 23.79 -4.30 -3.49
N ASN A 247 22.90 -5.24 -3.80
CA ASN A 247 23.27 -6.46 -4.51
C ASN A 247 22.99 -6.31 -6.01
N GLY A 248 23.95 -5.69 -6.70
CA GLY A 248 24.15 -5.70 -8.14
C GLY A 248 25.64 -5.87 -8.42
#